data_AF-A0A2V6SEU4-F1
#
_entry.id   AF-A0A2V6SEU4-F1
#
_cell.length_a   1.000
_cell.length_b   1.000
_cell.length_c   1.000
_cell.angle_alpha   90.00
_cell.angle_beta   90.00
_cell.angle_gamma   90.00
#
_symmetry.space_group_name_H-M   'P 1'
#
loop_
_entity.id
_entity.type
_entity.pdbx_description
1 polymer ?
#
loop_
_entity_poly.entity_id
_entity_poly.type
_entity_poly.pdbx_seq_one_letter_code
_entity_poly.pdbx_strand_id
1 'polypeptide(L)' 'MHIHSSSVLAPPHPAAELDRLGDEIAELSAHLDAATARLLELIRDFDARGGWNTGFSSCAAWLSWR' A
#
# COMPACT_ATOMS: atom_id res chain seq x y z
N MET A 1 -20.98 -48.39 -4.88
CA MET A 1 -19.86 -48.04 -5.77
C MET A 1 -19.54 -46.57 -5.51
N HIS A 2 -18.59 -46.27 -4.62
CA HIS A 2 -18.18 -44.91 -4.31
C HIS A 2 -16.94 -44.56 -5.13
N ILE A 3 -17.09 -43.63 -6.07
CA ILE A 3 -15.95 -43.00 -6.74
C ILE A 3 -15.48 -41.85 -5.87
N HIS A 4 -14.40 -42.05 -5.13
CA HIS A 4 -13.62 -40.92 -4.62
C HIS A 4 -12.89 -40.31 -5.81
N SER A 5 -13.47 -39.25 -6.37
CA SER A 5 -12.78 -38.40 -7.34
C SER A 5 -11.73 -37.60 -6.58
N SER A 6 -10.56 -38.20 -6.34
CA SER A 6 -9.38 -37.47 -5.91
C SER A 6 -8.99 -36.52 -7.03
N SER A 7 -9.44 -35.26 -6.93
CA SER A 7 -8.91 -34.17 -7.74
C SER A 7 -7.46 -33.96 -7.33
N VAL A 8 -6.55 -34.57 -8.06
CA VAL A 8 -5.12 -34.26 -7.98
C VAL A 8 -4.98 -32.80 -8.41
N LEU A 9 -4.73 -31.91 -7.44
CA LEU A 9 -4.33 -30.54 -7.70
C LEU A 9 -3.04 -30.58 -8.52
N ALA A 10 -3.14 -30.37 -9.83
CA ALA A 10 -1.95 -30.07 -10.63
C ALA A 10 -1.29 -28.82 -10.03
N PRO A 11 0.05 -28.79 -9.90
CA PRO A 11 0.72 -27.58 -9.41
C PRO A 11 0.33 -26.41 -10.32
N PRO A 12 0.07 -25.21 -9.75
CA PRO A 12 -0.29 -24.05 -10.55
C PRO A 12 0.77 -23.85 -11.64
N HIS A 13 0.32 -23.63 -12.87
CA HIS A 13 1.23 -23.33 -13.97
C HIS A 13 2.02 -22.07 -13.58
N PRO A 14 3.35 -22.02 -13.76
CA PRO A 14 4.17 -20.88 -13.30
C PRO A 14 3.64 -19.50 -13.73
N ALA A 15 2.98 -19.43 -14.89
CA ALA A 15 2.29 -18.22 -15.34
C ALA A 15 1.14 -17.77 -14.41
N ALA A 16 0.30 -18.71 -13.94
CA ALA A 16 -0.81 -18.38 -13.06
C ALA A 16 -0.35 -17.91 -11.67
N GLU A 17 0.79 -18.42 -11.18
CA GLU A 17 1.38 -17.94 -9.92
C GLU A 17 1.99 -16.54 -10.08
N LEU A 18 2.60 -16.25 -11.23
CA LEU A 18 3.09 -14.90 -11.55
C LEU A 18 1.94 -13.89 -11.70
N ASP A 19 0.81 -14.29 -12.31
CA ASP A 19 -0.38 -13.45 -12.41
C ASP A 19 -0.93 -13.12 -11.02
N ARG A 20 -1.08 -14.14 -10.15
CA ARG A 20 -1.53 -13.95 -8.76
C ARG A 20 -0.60 -13.02 -7.97
N LEU A 21 0.71 -13.19 -8.14
CA LEU A 21 1.70 -12.30 -7.52
C LEU A 21 1.58 -10.87 -8.06
N GLY A 22 1.32 -10.70 -9.36
CA GLY A 22 1.07 -9.41 -9.98
C GLY A 22 -0.15 -8.71 -9.41
N ASP A 23 -1.25 -9.44 -9.23
CA ASP A 23 -2.48 -8.92 -8.61
C ASP A 23 -2.23 -8.46 -7.16
N GLU A 24 -1.48 -9.24 -6.38
CA GLU A 24 -1.12 -8.89 -5.00
C GLU A 24 -0.24 -7.63 -4.93
N ILE A 25 0.72 -7.49 -5.85
CA ILE A 25 1.54 -6.28 -5.96
C ILE A 25 0.68 -5.07 -6.37
N ALA A 26 -0.24 -5.24 -7.33
CA ALA A 26 -1.10 -4.16 -7.80
C ALA A 26 -2.05 -3.67 -6.69
N GLU A 27 -2.64 -4.60 -5.92
CA GLU A 27 -3.48 -4.27 -4.78
C GLU A 27 -2.69 -3.53 -3.69
N LEU A 28 -1.51 -4.02 -3.32
CA LEU A 28 -0.64 -3.35 -2.35
C LEU A 28 -0.22 -1.96 -2.84
N SER A 29 0.11 -1.82 -4.12
CA SER A 29 0.47 -0.54 -4.73
C SER A 29 -0.69 0.46 -4.67
N ALA A 30 -1.91 0.02 -5.01
CA ALA A 30 -3.09 0.87 -4.93
C ALA A 30 -3.37 1.35 -3.49
N HIS A 31 -3.17 0.49 -2.49
CA HIS A 31 -3.27 0.88 -1.09
C HIS A 31 -2.19 1.89 -0.67
N LEU A 32 -0.96 1.73 -1.14
CA LEU A 32 0.13 2.68 -0.88
C LEU A 32 -0.14 4.05 -1.54
N ASP A 33 -0.66 4.05 -2.77
CA ASP A 33 -1.04 5.28 -3.47
C ASP A 33 -2.16 6.01 -2.73
N ALA A 34 -3.21 5.29 -2.31
CA ALA A 34 -4.30 5.85 -1.52
C ALA A 34 -3.80 6.40 -0.17
N ALA A 35 -2.92 5.66 0.52
CA ALA A 35 -2.31 6.12 1.77
C ALA A 35 -1.42 7.36 1.57
N THR A 36 -0.67 7.42 0.46
CA THR A 36 0.17 8.57 0.10
C THR A 36 -0.68 9.80 -0.19
N ALA A 37 -1.75 9.65 -0.97
CA ALA A 37 -2.69 10.75 -1.22
C ALA A 37 -3.28 11.28 0.09
N ARG A 38 -3.71 10.39 0.99
CA ARG A 38 -4.23 10.77 2.30
C ARG A 38 -3.19 11.46 3.17
N LEU A 39 -1.95 10.98 3.16
CA LEU A 39 -0.83 11.59 3.87
C LEU A 39 -0.59 13.03 3.39
N LEU A 40 -0.59 13.27 2.07
CA LEU A 40 -0.40 14.60 1.50
C LEU A 40 -1.54 15.56 1.89
N GLU A 41 -2.78 15.09 1.96
CA GLU A 41 -3.90 15.90 2.47
C GLU A 41 -3.69 16.31 3.94
N LEU A 42 -3.24 15.38 4.78
CA LEU A 42 -2.96 15.64 6.19
C LEU A 42 -1.79 16.61 6.36
N ILE A 43 -0.71 16.45 5.58
CA ILE A 43 0.42 17.37 5.57
C ILE A 43 -0.04 18.78 5.18
N ARG A 44 -0.88 18.90 4.14
CA ARG A 44 -1.43 20.19 3.72
C ARG A 44 -2.27 20.86 4.82
N ASP A 45 -3.17 20.11 5.47
CA ASP A 45 -3.99 20.65 6.57
C ASP A 45 -3.13 21.03 7.79
N PHE A 46 -2.12 20.22 8.10
CA PHE A 46 -1.15 20.49 9.17
C PHE A 46 -0.32 21.75 8.89
N ASP A 47 0.18 21.92 7.66
CA ASP A 47 0.91 23.11 7.22
C ASP A 47 0.02 24.36 7.28
N ALA A 48 -1.21 24.27 6.76
CA ALA A 48 -2.17 25.39 6.77
C ALA A 48 -2.54 25.84 8.20
N ARG A 49 -2.56 24.92 9.17
CA ARG A 49 -2.80 25.22 10.59
C ARG A 49 -1.53 25.67 11.33
N GLY A 50 -0.39 25.71 10.66
CA GLY A 50 0.89 26.04 11.29
C GLY A 50 1.33 25.03 12.35
N GLY A 51 0.91 23.76 12.24
CA GLY A 51 1.21 22.73 13.24
C GLY A 51 2.71 22.46 13.42
N TRP A 52 3.53 22.78 12.42
CA TRP A 52 4.99 22.70 12.47
C TRP A 52 5.64 23.81 13.30
N ASN A 53 4.92 24.89 13.62
CA ASN A 53 5.48 26.09 14.26
C ASN A 53 5.68 25.91 15.78
N THR A 54 6.31 24.79 16.15
CA THR A 54 6.70 24.43 17.52
C THR A 54 8.22 24.52 17.68
N GLY A 55 8.87 25.45 16.96
CA GLY A 55 10.33 25.62 16.93
C GLY A 55 11.01 25.28 15.60
N PHE A 56 10.27 24.85 14.58
CA PHE A 56 10.79 24.64 13.23
C PHE A 56 10.55 25.87 12.35
N SER A 57 11.39 26.06 11.33
CA SER A 57 11.31 27.19 10.40
C SER A 57 10.31 27.00 9.25
N SER A 58 9.86 25.77 9.01
CA SER A 58 8.86 25.42 7.98
C SER A 58 8.31 24.02 8.20
N CYS A 59 7.20 23.68 7.54
CA CYS A 59 6.67 22.31 7.54
C CYS A 59 7.67 21.30 6.96
N ALA A 60 8.44 21.68 5.93
CA ALA A 60 9.49 20.82 5.37
C ALA A 60 10.60 20.53 6.38
N ALA A 61 11.02 21.54 7.15
CA ALA A 61 12.00 21.36 8.22
C ALA A 61 11.46 20.43 9.33
N TRP A 62 10.19 20.56 9.71
CA TRP A 62 9.54 19.64 10.65
C TRP A 62 9.47 18.20 10.14
N LEU A 63 9.08 18.00 8.88
CA LEU A 63 9.00 16.67 8.26
C LEU A 63 10.38 16.00 8.16
N SER A 64 11.45 16.76 7.94
CA SER A 64 12.81 16.20 7.89
C SER A 64 13.33 15.67 9.23
N TRP A 65 12.69 16.05 10.34
CA TRP A 65 13.07 15.62 11.69
C TRP A 65 12.22 14.46 12.23
N ARG A 66 11.04 14.23 11.65
CA ARG A 66 10.10 13.19 12.11
C ARG A 66 10.41 11.81 11.57
#